data_AF-A0A3G9JS76-F1
#
_entry.id   AF-A0A3G9JS76-F1
#
_cell.length_a   1.000
_cell.length_b   1.000
_cell.length_c   1.000
_cell.angle_alpha   90.00
_cell.angle_beta   90.00
_cell.angle_gamma   90.00
#
_symmetry.space_group_name_H-M   'P 1'
#
loop_
_entity.id
_entity.type
_entity.pdbx_description
1 polymer ?
#
loop_
_entity_poly.entity_id
_entity_poly.type
_entity_poly.pdbx_seq_one_letter_code
_entity_poly.pdbx_strand_id
1 'polypeptide(L)' 'MNVPAAVRELEKIELMRCSQGNYILDHAPTKTQKTILKSFDIDANVMKRRNRSLCETLEHVSK' A
#
# COMPACT_ATOMS: atom_id res chain seq x y z
N MET A 1 -13.52 15.00 -6.34
CA MET A 1 -13.30 13.73 -5.63
C MET A 1 -14.18 13.76 -4.38
N ASN A 2 -15.02 12.76 -4.16
CA ASN A 2 -15.83 12.64 -2.94
C ASN A 2 -15.24 11.55 -2.03
N VAL A 3 -15.57 11.58 -0.73
CA VAL A 3 -14.99 10.67 0.27
C VAL A 3 -15.22 9.19 -0.09
N PRO A 4 -16.45 8.75 -0.46
CA PRO A 4 -16.67 7.35 -0.81
C PRO A 4 -15.85 6.88 -2.02
N ALA A 5 -15.68 7.72 -3.05
CA ALA A 5 -14.86 7.39 -4.21
C ALA A 5 -13.38 7.32 -3.86
N ALA A 6 -12.89 8.16 -2.94
CA ALA A 6 -11.50 8.10 -2.48
C ALA A 6 -11.20 6.79 -1.75
N VAL A 7 -12.11 6.32 -0.90
CA VAL A 7 -11.97 5.02 -0.20
C VAL A 7 -11.91 3.87 -1.21
N ARG A 8 -12.85 3.82 -2.16
CA ARG A 8 -12.86 2.80 -3.23
C ARG A 8 -11.59 2.79 -4.08
N GLU A 9 -10.91 3.93 -4.19
CA GLU A 9 -9.67 4.04 -4.94
C GLU A 9 -8.46 3.54 -4.15
N LEU A 10 -8.45 3.74 -2.82
CA LEU A 10 -7.42 3.21 -1.92
C LEU A 10 -7.55 1.70 -1.72
N GLU A 11 -8.78 1.15 -1.72
CA GLU A 11 -9.04 -0.30 -1.64
C GLU A 11 -8.40 -1.11 -2.76
N LYS A 12 -8.03 -0.48 -3.88
CA LYS A 12 -7.33 -1.15 -5.00
C LYS A 12 -5.83 -1.37 -4.74
N ILE A 13 -5.28 -0.86 -3.64
CA ILE A 13 -3.87 -1.01 -3.30
C ILE A 13 -3.70 -2.36 -2.61
N GLU A 14 -3.16 -3.34 -3.33
CA GLU A 14 -3.04 -4.72 -2.86
C GLU A 14 -1.59 -5.13 -2.58
N LEU A 15 -1.39 -5.99 -1.58
CA LEU A 15 -0.13 -6.68 -1.31
C LEU A 15 -0.24 -8.14 -1.77
N MET A 16 0.71 -8.57 -2.59
CA MET A 16 0.83 -9.94 -3.07
C MET A 16 1.96 -10.66 -2.35
N ARG A 17 1.74 -11.91 -1.94
CA ARG A 17 2.79 -12.79 -1.42
C ARG A 17 3.54 -13.43 -2.58
N CYS A 18 4.83 -13.14 -2.71
CA CYS A 18 5.72 -13.81 -3.64
C CYS A 18 6.07 -15.23 -3.16
N SER A 19 6.44 -16.10 -4.11
CA SER A 19 6.88 -17.48 -3.85
C SER A 19 8.01 -17.59 -2.80
N GLN A 20 8.85 -16.54 -2.71
CA GLN A 20 9.93 -16.45 -1.74
C GLN A 20 9.49 -16.03 -0.32
N GLY A 21 8.17 -16.00 -0.05
CA GLY A 21 7.60 -15.66 1.25
C GLY A 21 7.37 -14.16 1.48
N ASN A 22 8.02 -13.30 0.69
CA ASN A 22 7.95 -11.86 0.86
C ASN A 22 6.64 -11.27 0.32
N TYR A 23 6.09 -10.30 1.03
CA TYR A 23 4.96 -9.50 0.53
C TYR A 23 5.50 -8.33 -0.31
N ILE A 24 4.86 -8.05 -1.44
CA ILE A 24 5.18 -6.92 -2.33
C ILE A 24 3.90 -6.21 -2.74
N LEU A 25 3.99 -4.93 -3.12
CA LEU A 25 2.89 -4.26 -3.81
C LEU A 25 2.66 -4.94 -5.15
N ASP A 26 1.42 -5.35 -5.43
CA ASP A 26 1.05 -5.96 -6.71
C ASP A 26 1.22 -4.96 -7.86
N HIS A 27 0.72 -3.73 -7.65
CA HIS A 27 0.80 -2.65 -8.63
C HIS A 27 1.32 -1.33 -8.05
N ALA A 28 1.98 -0.56 -8.92
CA ALA A 28 2.41 0.79 -8.58
C ALA A 28 1.17 1.71 -8.39
N PRO A 29 1.14 2.57 -7.35
CA PRO A 29 -0.02 3.42 -7.10
C PRO A 29 -0.27 4.42 -8.24
N THR A 30 -1.54 4.60 -8.60
CA THR A 30 -1.98 5.57 -9.60
C THR A 30 -1.74 7.01 -9.14
N LYS A 31 -1.78 7.98 -10.07
CA LYS A 31 -1.69 9.41 -9.71
C LYS A 31 -2.80 9.81 -8.73
N THR A 32 -4.02 9.28 -8.91
CA THR A 32 -5.17 9.55 -8.05
C THR A 32 -4.93 9.04 -6.63
N GLN A 33 -4.45 7.80 -6.48
CA GLN A 33 -4.10 7.21 -5.19
C GLN A 33 -3.00 8.01 -4.48
N LYS A 34 -1.96 8.41 -5.22
CA LYS A 34 -0.88 9.26 -4.67
C LYS A 34 -1.40 10.62 -4.19
N THR A 35 -2.34 11.23 -4.90
CA THR A 35 -2.96 12.49 -4.49
C THR A 35 -3.80 12.32 -3.23
N ILE A 36 -4.56 11.22 -3.11
CA ILE A 36 -5.34 10.91 -1.90
C ILE A 36 -4.39 10.70 -0.72
N LEU A 37 -3.38 9.85 -0.86
CA LEU A 37 -2.39 9.58 0.20
C LEU A 37 -1.66 10.86 0.63
N LYS A 38 -1.31 11.73 -0.33
CA LYS A 38 -0.67 13.02 -0.05
C LYS A 38 -1.55 13.95 0.78
N SER A 39 -2.88 13.88 0.65
CA SER A 39 -3.79 14.67 1.50
C SER A 39 -3.77 14.24 2.97
N PHE A 40 -3.26 13.05 3.27
CA PHE A 40 -3.01 12.53 4.62
C PHE A 40 -1.55 12.64 5.05
N ASP A 41 -0.75 13.46 4.33
CA ASP A 41 0.69 13.59 4.54
C ASP A 41 1.46 12.26 4.41
N ILE A 42 0.93 11.35 3.58
CA ILE A 42 1.57 10.08 3.23
C ILE A 42 2.21 10.24 1.86
N ASP A 43 3.49 10.58 1.85
CA ASP A 43 4.30 10.61 0.64
C ASP A 43 4.83 9.22 0.25
N ALA A 44 5.41 9.12 -0.95
CA ALA A 44 5.92 7.87 -1.49
C ALA A 44 7.02 7.23 -0.62
N ASN A 45 7.80 8.02 0.12
CA ASN A 45 8.84 7.50 1.00
C ASN A 45 8.22 6.92 2.28
N VAL A 46 7.27 7.64 2.89
CA VAL A 46 6.49 7.13 4.02
C VAL A 46 5.78 5.83 3.64
N MET A 47 5.14 5.80 2.46
CA MET A 47 4.47 4.61 1.93
C MET A 47 5.45 3.44 1.79
N LYS A 48 6.62 3.66 1.17
CA LYS A 48 7.63 2.60 0.98
C LYS A 48 8.15 2.04 2.31
N ARG A 49 8.37 2.91 3.32
CA ARG A 49 8.79 2.50 4.67
C ARG A 49 7.71 1.68 5.37
N ARG A 50 6.46 2.17 5.37
CA ARG A 50 5.32 1.47 5.99
C ARG A 50 5.07 0.13 5.33
N ASN A 51 5.14 0.06 4.00
CA ASN A 51 4.98 -1.20 3.26
C ASN A 51 6.06 -2.20 3.63
N ARG A 52 7.34 -1.80 3.70
CA ARG A 52 8.42 -2.71 4.14
C ARG A 52 8.14 -3.30 5.53
N SER A 53 7.78 -2.45 6.49
CA SER A 53 7.47 -2.89 7.87
C SER A 53 6.25 -3.82 7.93
N LEU A 54 5.22 -3.55 7.11
CA LEU A 54 4.06 -4.44 6.97
C LEU A 54 4.47 -5.80 6.40
N CYS A 55 5.29 -5.83 5.35
CA CYS A 55 5.78 -7.07 4.75
C CYS A 55 6.58 -7.91 5.76
N GLU A 56 7.49 -7.28 6.50
CA GLU A 56 8.25 -7.95 7.57
C GLU A 56 7.32 -8.51 8.66
N THR A 57 6.27 -7.78 9.04
CA THR A 57 5.30 -8.25 10.04
C THR A 57 4.50 -9.45 9.52
N LEU A 58 4.03 -9.39 8.28
CA LEU A 58 3.25 -10.48 7.66
C LEU A 58 4.07 -11.75 7.44
N GLU A 59 5.37 -11.61 7.16
CA GLU A 59 6.32 -12.73 7.10
C GLU A 59 6.47 -13.44 8.45
N HIS A 60 6.48 -12.69 9.56
CA HIS A 60 6.56 -13.27 10.91
C HIS A 60 5.25 -13.94 11.33
N VAL A 61 4.09 -13.38 10.97
CA VAL A 61 2.77 -13.95 11.30
C VAL A 61 2.48 -15.21 10.49
N SER A 62 3.08 -15.37 9.31
CA SER A 62 2.87 -16.54 8.43
C SER A 62 3.78 -17.74 8.73
N LYS A 63 4.62 -17.67 9.78
CA LYS A 63 5.47 -18.76 10.27
C LYS A 63 4.86 -19.41 11.51
#